data_AF-K9WY57-F1
#
_entry.id   AF-K9WY57-F1
#
_cell.length_a   1.000
_cell.length_b   1.000
_cell.length_c   1.000
_cell.angle_alpha   90.00
_cell.angle_beta   90.00
_cell.angle_gamma   90.00
#
_symmetry.space_group_name_H-M   'P 1'
#
loop_
_entity.id
_entity.type
_entity.pdbx_description
1 polymer ?
#
loop_
_entity_poly.entity_id
_entity_poly.type
_entity_poly.pdbx_seq_one_letter_code
_entity_poly.pdbx_strand_id
1 'polypeptide(L)'
;MWVIVITGNDREESVTSLTRGRSSTADIERLIVATEANIVKELKAYPDKIGILATALDARIIHLPILTVLAIAREYADEKLQDKMKDLGMSLKKDTTANERLIKSELAKAFKSEPIGLGVPGNKPGETTKESFEKLLTITQSDDQLVNETIGRALVACNLVSSYKAEVDFGKGLTRRTDLFCETKVGQVRLELMWRKNTGRAEIANYVLTKLYNYGKAIEFLE
;
A
#
# COMPACT_ATOMS: atom_id res chain seq x y z
N MET A 1 -2.61 3.86 9.58
CA MET A 1 -2.74 4.23 8.16
C MET A 1 -1.45 3.78 7.50
N TRP A 2 -1.52 2.71 6.73
CA TRP A 2 -0.36 2.08 6.13
C TRP A 2 -0.44 2.27 4.62
N VAL A 3 0.60 2.87 4.04
CA VAL A 3 0.73 3.02 2.60
C VAL A 3 1.46 1.80 2.05
N ILE A 4 0.79 1.06 1.17
CA ILE A 4 1.31 -0.12 0.50
C ILE A 4 1.84 0.29 -0.87
N VAL A 5 3.14 0.23 -1.06
CA VAL A 5 3.83 0.67 -2.28
C VAL A 5 4.01 -0.51 -3.23
N ILE A 6 3.26 -0.48 -4.34
CA ILE A 6 3.25 -1.52 -5.37
C ILE A 6 3.73 -0.92 -6.70
N THR A 7 4.94 -1.29 -7.11
CA THR A 7 5.65 -0.57 -8.18
C THR A 7 6.30 -1.52 -9.16
N GLY A 8 6.13 -1.31 -10.47
CA GLY A 8 6.68 -2.17 -11.52
C GLY A 8 8.23 -2.24 -11.54
N ASN A 9 8.89 -1.23 -10.99
CA ASN A 9 10.35 -1.18 -10.84
C ASN A 9 10.86 -1.61 -9.45
N ASP A 10 9.98 -2.16 -8.60
CA ASP A 10 10.31 -2.84 -7.33
C ASP A 10 11.18 -2.01 -6.37
N ARG A 11 10.64 -0.87 -5.89
CA ARG A 11 11.37 0.17 -5.14
C ARG A 11 11.48 -0.06 -3.63
N GLU A 12 11.85 -1.27 -3.21
CA GLU A 12 12.06 -1.61 -1.79
C GLU A 12 13.09 -0.67 -1.12
N GLU A 13 14.16 -0.31 -1.83
CA GLU A 13 15.21 0.58 -1.32
C GLU A 13 14.69 2.00 -1.05
N SER A 14 13.76 2.48 -1.87
CA SER A 14 13.15 3.80 -1.69
C SER A 14 12.24 3.80 -0.47
N VAL A 15 11.44 2.74 -0.27
CA VAL A 15 10.61 2.58 0.93
C VAL A 15 11.46 2.50 2.19
N THR A 16 12.52 1.69 2.18
CA THR A 16 13.46 1.57 3.30
C THR A 16 14.08 2.92 3.65
N SER A 17 14.43 3.73 2.65
CA SER A 17 15.00 5.06 2.90
C SER A 17 14.03 6.03 3.58
N LEU A 18 12.71 5.82 3.46
CA LEU A 18 11.65 6.69 3.99
C LEU A 18 11.04 6.20 5.31
N THR A 19 11.54 5.09 5.85
CA THR A 19 11.04 4.49 7.09
C THR A 19 12.10 4.51 8.19
N ARG A 20 11.65 4.39 9.44
CA ARG A 20 12.48 4.33 10.65
C ARG A 20 12.47 2.93 11.26
N GLY A 21 13.64 2.49 11.72
CA GLY A 21 13.79 1.25 12.46
C GLY A 21 13.40 0.01 11.66
N ARG A 22 12.91 -1.02 12.36
CA ARG A 22 12.47 -2.31 11.77
C ARG A 22 10.94 -2.47 11.77
N SER A 23 10.18 -1.38 11.88
CA SER A 23 8.72 -1.40 12.02
C SER A 23 7.96 -0.84 10.81
N SER A 24 8.66 -0.47 9.72
CA SER A 24 8.08 0.26 8.58
C SER A 24 7.45 1.61 8.94
N THR A 25 7.72 2.14 10.13
CA THR A 25 7.16 3.43 10.57
C THR A 25 7.67 4.54 9.68
N ALA A 26 6.77 5.41 9.21
CA ALA A 26 7.10 6.52 8.34
C ALA A 26 8.08 7.50 9.03
N ASP A 27 9.12 7.91 8.31
CA ASP A 27 10.05 8.96 8.72
C ASP A 27 9.60 10.32 8.17
N ILE A 28 8.86 11.08 8.98
CA ILE A 28 8.29 12.36 8.54
C ILE A 28 9.35 13.35 8.08
N GLU A 29 10.50 13.42 8.77
CA GLU A 29 11.58 14.33 8.38
C GLU A 29 12.15 13.93 7.02
N ARG A 30 12.43 12.64 6.81
CA ARG A 30 12.92 12.18 5.51
C ARG A 30 11.90 12.33 4.40
N LEU A 31 10.60 12.15 4.70
CA LEU A 31 9.53 12.37 3.74
C LEU A 31 9.49 13.84 3.28
N ILE A 32 9.55 14.78 4.23
CA ILE A 32 9.55 16.23 3.93
C ILE A 32 10.79 16.63 3.10
N VAL A 33 11.95 16.04 3.39
CA VAL A 33 13.20 16.33 2.67
C VAL A 33 13.23 15.64 1.30
N ALA A 34 12.58 14.48 1.15
CA ALA A 34 12.64 13.69 -0.08
C ALA A 34 11.83 14.28 -1.23
N THR A 35 10.94 15.25 -0.99
CA THR A 35 10.05 15.80 -2.00
C THR A 35 9.92 17.32 -1.91
N GLU A 36 9.77 17.98 -3.06
CA GLU A 36 9.57 19.43 -3.16
C GLU A 36 8.11 19.79 -3.45
N ALA A 37 7.19 18.84 -3.28
CA ALA A 37 5.79 19.01 -3.63
C ALA A 37 5.15 20.21 -2.91
N ASN A 38 4.17 20.86 -3.55
CA ASN A 38 3.47 22.01 -2.98
C ASN A 38 2.85 21.72 -1.61
N ILE A 39 2.35 20.48 -1.41
CA ILE A 39 1.82 20.04 -0.12
C ILE A 39 2.86 20.13 1.00
N VAL A 40 4.15 19.99 0.70
CA VAL A 40 5.23 20.16 1.67
C VAL A 40 5.29 21.59 2.20
N LYS A 41 4.98 22.61 1.39
CA LYS A 41 4.94 24.00 1.86
C LYS A 41 3.83 24.19 2.90
N GLU A 42 2.67 23.62 2.67
CA GLU A 42 1.55 23.64 3.62
C GLU A 42 1.86 22.81 4.87
N LEU A 43 2.44 21.62 4.71
CA LEU A 43 2.83 20.75 5.82
C LEU A 43 3.95 21.34 6.68
N LYS A 44 4.87 22.10 6.07
CA LYS A 44 5.91 22.87 6.77
C LYS A 44 5.35 24.00 7.63
N ALA A 45 4.09 24.43 7.42
CA ALA A 45 3.42 25.33 8.34
C ALA A 45 2.99 24.63 9.64
N TYR A 46 2.94 23.28 9.66
CA TYR A 46 2.48 22.48 10.78
C TYR A 46 3.39 21.27 11.12
N PRO A 47 4.71 21.45 11.27
CA PRO A 47 5.65 20.33 11.41
C PRO A 47 5.32 19.42 12.59
N ASP A 48 4.99 20.01 13.74
CA ASP A 48 4.66 19.25 14.96
C ASP A 48 3.37 18.46 14.81
N LYS A 49 2.35 19.06 14.17
CA LYS A 49 1.06 18.39 13.94
C LYS A 49 1.24 17.17 13.04
N ILE A 50 2.08 17.25 12.01
CA ILE A 50 2.31 16.10 11.12
C ILE A 50 3.06 14.97 11.82
N GLY A 51 4.02 15.29 12.68
CA GLY A 51 4.66 14.29 13.55
C GLY A 51 3.64 13.59 14.44
N ILE A 52 2.81 14.36 15.16
CA ILE A 52 1.75 13.82 16.04
C ILE A 52 0.76 12.97 15.26
N LEU A 53 0.31 13.43 14.10
CA LEU A 53 -0.66 12.72 13.27
C LEU A 53 -0.10 11.39 12.77
N ALA A 54 1.16 11.38 12.33
CA ALA A 54 1.83 10.16 11.88
C ALA A 54 1.95 9.13 13.01
N THR A 55 2.24 9.56 14.23
CA THR A 55 2.26 8.68 15.40
C THR A 55 0.87 8.19 15.77
N ALA A 56 -0.12 9.08 15.85
CA ALA A 56 -1.49 8.75 16.22
C ALA A 56 -2.16 7.78 15.24
N LEU A 57 -1.88 7.93 13.94
CA LEU A 57 -2.39 7.04 12.91
C LEU A 57 -1.56 5.76 12.73
N ASP A 58 -0.46 5.56 13.46
CA ASP A 58 0.54 4.52 13.18
C ASP A 58 0.88 4.49 11.68
N ALA A 59 1.44 5.60 11.19
CA ALA A 59 1.78 5.78 9.79
C ALA A 59 2.93 4.84 9.39
N ARG A 60 2.68 3.95 8.43
CA ARG A 60 3.68 3.02 7.90
C ARG A 60 3.77 3.07 6.39
N ILE A 61 4.93 2.75 5.85
CA ILE A 61 5.17 2.63 4.40
C ILE A 61 5.75 1.25 4.18
N ILE A 62 5.05 0.41 3.42
CA ILE A 62 5.38 -1.01 3.27
C ILE A 62 5.49 -1.32 1.79
N HIS A 63 6.57 -1.99 1.39
CA HIS A 63 6.70 -2.48 0.03
C HIS A 63 5.97 -3.81 -0.13
N LEU A 64 5.19 -3.95 -1.21
CA LEU A 64 4.60 -5.24 -1.59
C LEU A 64 5.11 -5.62 -3.00
N PRO A 65 5.93 -6.68 -3.11
CA PRO A 65 6.53 -7.07 -4.40
C PRO A 65 5.48 -7.42 -5.46
N ILE A 66 5.74 -7.03 -6.71
CA ILE A 66 4.77 -7.26 -7.80
C ILE A 66 4.53 -8.74 -8.08
N LEU A 67 5.50 -9.61 -7.81
CA LEU A 67 5.33 -11.06 -7.88
C LEU A 67 4.29 -11.57 -6.88
N THR A 68 4.29 -11.02 -5.66
CA THR A 68 3.30 -11.35 -4.63
C THR A 68 1.92 -10.85 -5.05
N VAL A 69 1.84 -9.64 -5.59
CA VAL A 69 0.57 -9.06 -6.06
C VAL A 69 -0.02 -9.84 -7.23
N LEU A 70 0.79 -10.23 -8.21
CA LEU A 70 0.35 -11.05 -9.34
C LEU A 70 -0.10 -12.45 -8.91
N ALA A 71 0.58 -13.05 -7.93
CA ALA A 71 0.15 -14.32 -7.34
C ALA A 71 -1.20 -14.15 -6.63
N ILE A 72 -1.37 -13.10 -5.83
CA ILE A 72 -2.64 -12.77 -5.17
C ILE A 72 -3.76 -12.56 -6.19
N ALA A 73 -3.52 -11.80 -7.25
CA ALA A 73 -4.52 -11.56 -8.29
C ALA A 73 -4.98 -12.87 -8.94
N ARG A 74 -4.06 -13.80 -9.24
CA ARG A 74 -4.44 -15.10 -9.85
C ARG A 74 -5.15 -16.05 -8.90
N GLU A 75 -4.86 -15.98 -7.60
CA GLU A 75 -5.45 -16.89 -6.62
C GLU A 75 -6.80 -16.40 -6.07
N TYR A 76 -6.93 -15.09 -5.87
CA TYR A 76 -8.05 -14.49 -5.12
C TYR A 76 -8.93 -13.54 -5.94
N ALA A 77 -8.70 -13.39 -7.25
CA ALA A 77 -9.60 -12.65 -8.12
C ALA A 77 -10.99 -13.28 -8.13
N ASP A 78 -12.02 -12.45 -8.00
CA ASP A 78 -13.40 -12.84 -8.31
C ASP A 78 -13.63 -12.90 -9.82
N GLU A 79 -14.83 -13.33 -10.20
CA GLU A 79 -15.24 -13.46 -11.61
C GLU A 79 -15.05 -12.15 -12.38
N LYS A 80 -15.39 -11.00 -11.79
CA LYS A 80 -15.25 -9.69 -12.45
C LYS A 80 -13.80 -9.34 -12.74
N LEU A 81 -12.89 -9.57 -11.79
CA LEU A 81 -11.46 -9.34 -12.02
C LEU A 81 -10.89 -10.36 -12.99
N GLN A 82 -11.31 -11.62 -12.92
CA GLN A 82 -10.91 -12.66 -13.86
C GLN A 82 -11.29 -12.31 -15.31
N ASP A 83 -12.49 -11.76 -15.53
CA ASP A 83 -12.92 -11.30 -16.86
C ASP A 83 -12.01 -10.19 -17.39
N LYS A 84 -11.75 -9.14 -16.59
CA LYS A 84 -10.83 -8.05 -17.01
C LYS A 84 -9.40 -8.54 -17.24
N MET A 85 -8.92 -9.46 -16.40
CA MET A 85 -7.62 -10.10 -16.58
C MET A 85 -7.56 -10.90 -17.89
N LYS A 86 -8.62 -11.63 -18.22
CA LYS A 86 -8.75 -12.41 -19.46
C LYS A 86 -8.75 -11.50 -20.69
N ASP A 87 -9.47 -10.39 -20.65
CA ASP A 87 -9.54 -9.41 -21.74
C ASP A 87 -8.18 -8.79 -22.05
N LEU A 88 -7.33 -8.62 -21.03
CA LEU A 88 -5.95 -8.17 -21.18
C LEU A 88 -4.96 -9.30 -21.50
N GLY A 89 -5.45 -10.53 -21.71
CA GLY A 89 -4.64 -11.71 -22.01
C GLY A 89 -3.69 -12.08 -20.86
N MET A 90 -4.12 -11.91 -19.62
CA MET A 90 -3.40 -12.38 -18.43
C MET A 90 -3.72 -13.85 -18.16
N SER A 91 -2.80 -14.55 -17.49
CA SER A 91 -3.04 -15.92 -17.05
C SER A 91 -4.05 -15.96 -15.90
N LEU A 92 -5.10 -16.75 -16.04
CA LEU A 92 -6.05 -17.08 -14.96
C LEU A 92 -5.67 -18.37 -14.21
N LYS A 93 -4.52 -18.98 -14.53
CA LYS A 93 -4.06 -20.17 -13.82
C LYS A 93 -3.76 -19.78 -12.38
N LYS A 94 -4.48 -20.41 -11.44
CA LYS A 94 -4.28 -20.25 -10.00
C LYS A 94 -2.81 -20.39 -9.61
N ASP A 95 -2.39 -19.56 -8.65
CA ASP A 95 -1.03 -19.55 -8.12
C ASP A 95 -1.05 -19.99 -6.67
N THR A 96 -0.82 -21.28 -6.45
CA THR A 96 -0.81 -21.90 -5.12
C THR A 96 0.27 -21.34 -4.20
N THR A 97 1.22 -20.55 -4.71
CA THR A 97 2.26 -19.90 -3.90
C THR A 97 1.83 -18.53 -3.35
N ALA A 98 0.65 -18.02 -3.72
CA ALA A 98 0.17 -16.70 -3.31
C ALA A 98 0.13 -16.51 -1.79
N ASN A 99 -0.38 -17.51 -1.05
CA ASN A 99 -0.42 -17.49 0.41
C ASN A 99 1.01 -17.43 1.00
N GLU A 100 1.89 -18.33 0.59
CA GLU A 100 3.28 -18.37 1.06
C GLU A 100 4.01 -17.04 0.81
N ARG A 101 3.84 -16.46 -0.38
CA ARG A 101 4.44 -15.18 -0.76
C ARG A 101 3.91 -14.03 0.11
N LEU A 102 2.60 -13.98 0.33
CA LEU A 102 1.98 -12.96 1.17
C LEU A 102 2.45 -13.10 2.62
N ILE A 103 2.45 -14.31 3.18
CA ILE A 103 2.89 -14.58 4.56
C ILE A 103 4.36 -14.20 4.80
N LYS A 104 5.23 -14.34 3.78
CA LYS A 104 6.64 -13.97 3.85
C LYS A 104 6.91 -12.46 3.61
N SER A 105 5.92 -11.73 3.10
CA SER A 105 6.05 -10.31 2.76
C SER A 105 6.19 -9.40 3.98
N GLU A 106 6.69 -8.18 3.77
CA GLU A 106 6.75 -7.14 4.80
C GLU A 106 5.37 -6.76 5.34
N LEU A 107 4.33 -6.82 4.49
CA LEU A 107 2.95 -6.55 4.89
C LEU A 107 2.47 -7.54 5.96
N ALA A 108 2.72 -8.83 5.76
CA ALA A 108 2.36 -9.85 6.76
C ALA A 108 3.15 -9.67 8.06
N LYS A 109 4.45 -9.34 7.96
CA LYS A 109 5.28 -9.04 9.14
C LYS A 109 4.75 -7.85 9.91
N ALA A 110 4.34 -6.78 9.22
CA ALA A 110 3.74 -5.60 9.83
C ALA A 110 2.45 -5.94 10.61
N PHE A 111 1.56 -6.75 10.04
CA PHE A 111 0.35 -7.24 10.72
C PHE A 111 0.66 -8.13 11.93
N LYS A 112 1.73 -8.93 11.86
CA LYS A 112 2.18 -9.79 12.96
C LYS A 112 3.05 -9.07 14.00
N SER A 113 3.30 -7.77 13.83
CA SER A 113 4.23 -6.99 14.65
C SER A 113 5.65 -7.60 14.71
N GLU A 114 6.04 -8.28 13.64
CA GLU A 114 7.38 -8.87 13.50
C GLU A 114 8.37 -7.82 12.97
N PRO A 115 9.66 -7.90 13.34
CA PRO A 115 10.68 -7.06 12.76
C PRO A 115 10.76 -7.25 11.24
N ILE A 116 10.74 -6.13 10.53
CA ILE A 116 11.03 -6.12 9.10
C ILE A 116 12.51 -6.42 8.92
N GLY A 117 12.77 -7.36 8.00
CA GLY A 117 14.13 -7.81 7.73
C GLY A 117 14.97 -6.70 7.11
N LEU A 118 16.29 -6.88 7.13
CA LEU A 118 17.13 -6.20 6.16
C LEU A 118 16.76 -6.81 4.81
N GLY A 119 16.02 -6.07 3.98
CA GLY A 119 15.50 -6.54 2.68
C GLY A 119 16.44 -7.54 2.02
N VAL A 120 15.97 -8.78 1.84
CA VAL A 120 16.76 -9.77 1.08
C VAL A 120 16.51 -9.42 -0.37
N PRO A 121 17.53 -8.99 -1.14
CA PRO A 121 17.32 -8.65 -2.53
C PRO A 121 16.80 -9.89 -3.25
N GLY A 122 15.51 -9.90 -3.54
CA GLY A 122 14.94 -10.87 -4.46
C GLY A 122 15.53 -10.65 -5.84
N ASN A 123 15.46 -11.66 -6.70
CA ASN A 123 15.70 -11.41 -8.12
C ASN A 123 14.71 -10.36 -8.59
N LYS A 124 15.23 -9.27 -9.17
CA LYS A 124 14.39 -8.22 -9.77
C LYS A 124 13.41 -8.87 -10.75
N PRO A 125 12.17 -8.36 -10.84
CA PRO A 125 11.19 -8.90 -11.77
C PRO A 125 11.74 -8.92 -13.20
N GLY A 126 11.60 -10.06 -13.89
CA GLY A 126 11.91 -10.15 -15.31
C GLY A 126 10.88 -9.41 -16.17
N GLU A 127 11.18 -9.19 -17.45
CA GLU A 127 10.33 -8.41 -18.37
C GLU A 127 8.89 -8.94 -18.43
N THR A 128 8.68 -10.25 -18.56
CA THR A 128 7.33 -10.85 -18.57
C THR A 128 6.54 -10.59 -17.28
N THR A 129 7.22 -10.49 -16.14
CA THR A 129 6.57 -10.15 -14.85
C THR A 129 6.15 -8.68 -14.85
N LYS A 130 7.01 -7.79 -15.34
CA LYS A 130 6.68 -6.37 -15.48
C LYS A 130 5.51 -6.16 -16.43
N GLU A 131 5.52 -6.81 -17.60
CA GLU A 131 4.40 -6.76 -18.55
C GLU A 131 3.09 -7.23 -17.94
N SER A 132 3.12 -8.34 -17.19
CA SER A 132 1.93 -8.86 -16.49
C SER A 132 1.44 -7.87 -15.42
N PHE A 133 2.36 -7.25 -14.69
CA PHE A 133 2.03 -6.21 -13.72
C PHE A 133 1.46 -4.95 -14.39
N GLU A 134 1.99 -4.52 -15.53
CA GLU A 134 1.47 -3.39 -16.30
C GLU A 134 0.02 -3.62 -16.76
N LYS A 135 -0.31 -4.85 -17.16
CA LYS A 135 -1.71 -5.22 -17.47
C LYS A 135 -2.60 -5.10 -16.23
N LEU A 136 -2.16 -5.61 -15.08
CA LEU A 136 -2.92 -5.46 -13.83
C LEU A 136 -3.08 -3.99 -13.43
N LEU A 137 -2.02 -3.20 -13.61
CA LEU A 137 -2.04 -1.75 -13.36
C LEU A 137 -3.06 -1.04 -14.26
N THR A 138 -3.20 -1.42 -15.53
CA THR A 138 -4.26 -0.89 -16.41
C THR A 138 -5.66 -1.10 -15.82
N ILE A 139 -5.92 -2.25 -15.18
CA ILE A 139 -7.19 -2.50 -14.51
C ILE A 139 -7.39 -1.50 -13.37
N THR A 140 -6.38 -1.29 -12.52
CA THR A 140 -6.45 -0.35 -11.38
C THR A 140 -6.73 1.10 -11.81
N GLN A 141 -6.34 1.51 -13.01
CA GLN A 141 -6.60 2.86 -13.50
C GLN A 141 -8.08 3.09 -13.85
N SER A 142 -8.79 2.02 -14.20
CA SER A 142 -10.22 2.06 -14.53
C SER A 142 -11.12 1.70 -13.34
N ASP A 143 -10.62 0.88 -12.42
CA ASP A 143 -11.36 0.26 -11.32
C ASP A 143 -10.35 -0.28 -10.30
N ASP A 144 -9.82 0.61 -9.47
CA ASP A 144 -8.86 0.28 -8.41
C ASP A 144 -9.52 -0.54 -7.30
N GLN A 145 -10.77 -0.25 -6.95
CA GLN A 145 -11.53 -0.99 -5.95
C GLN A 145 -11.49 -2.50 -6.21
N LEU A 146 -11.74 -2.94 -7.44
CA LEU A 146 -11.75 -4.36 -7.79
C LEU A 146 -10.41 -5.08 -7.49
N VAL A 147 -9.30 -4.41 -7.74
CA VAL A 147 -7.96 -4.97 -7.48
C VAL A 147 -7.63 -4.87 -5.98
N ASN A 148 -8.00 -3.76 -5.34
CA ASN A 148 -7.78 -3.54 -3.90
C ASN A 148 -8.57 -4.57 -3.06
N GLU A 149 -9.83 -4.84 -3.40
CA GLU A 149 -10.63 -5.88 -2.74
C GLU A 149 -9.98 -7.27 -2.85
N THR A 150 -9.29 -7.55 -3.95
CA THR A 150 -8.55 -8.82 -4.13
C THR A 150 -7.39 -8.94 -3.14
N ILE A 151 -6.70 -7.84 -2.83
CA ILE A 151 -5.72 -7.79 -1.73
C ILE A 151 -6.43 -8.05 -0.39
N GLY A 152 -7.58 -7.43 -0.14
CA GLY A 152 -8.40 -7.65 1.06
C GLY A 152 -8.79 -9.12 1.26
N ARG A 153 -9.27 -9.79 0.20
CA ARG A 153 -9.59 -11.23 0.20
C ARG A 153 -8.38 -12.08 0.58
N ALA A 154 -7.21 -11.78 0.01
CA ALA A 154 -5.98 -12.49 0.31
C ALA A 154 -5.55 -12.33 1.77
N LEU A 155 -5.69 -11.11 2.35
CA LEU A 155 -5.39 -10.85 3.75
C LEU A 155 -6.27 -11.67 4.70
N VAL A 156 -7.57 -11.78 4.41
CA VAL A 156 -8.51 -12.61 5.19
C VAL A 156 -8.16 -14.09 5.05
N ALA A 157 -7.95 -14.57 3.82
CA ALA A 157 -7.61 -15.96 3.55
C ALA A 157 -6.29 -16.40 4.22
N CYS A 158 -5.36 -15.47 4.42
CA CYS A 158 -4.10 -15.71 5.12
C CYS A 158 -4.17 -15.47 6.64
N ASN A 159 -5.37 -15.23 7.20
CA ASN A 159 -5.60 -14.93 8.62
C ASN A 159 -4.77 -13.73 9.13
N LEU A 160 -4.44 -12.77 8.26
CA LEU A 160 -3.74 -11.55 8.64
C LEU A 160 -4.71 -10.50 9.19
N VAL A 161 -5.97 -10.53 8.73
CA VAL A 161 -7.07 -9.67 9.17
C VAL A 161 -8.32 -10.54 9.36
N SER A 162 -9.22 -10.14 10.26
CA SER A 162 -10.49 -10.86 10.49
C SER A 162 -11.56 -10.49 9.45
N SER A 163 -11.55 -9.25 8.98
CA SER A 163 -12.46 -8.73 7.98
C SER A 163 -11.84 -7.52 7.28
N TYR A 164 -12.41 -7.14 6.13
CA TYR A 164 -12.09 -5.86 5.50
C TYR A 164 -13.35 -5.24 4.88
N LYS A 165 -13.30 -3.93 4.67
CA LYS A 165 -14.26 -3.16 3.87
C LYS A 165 -13.49 -2.24 2.93
N ALA A 166 -13.87 -2.21 1.66
CA ALA A 166 -13.33 -1.23 0.72
C ALA A 166 -14.09 0.10 0.84
N GLU A 167 -13.44 1.19 0.44
CA GLU A 167 -14.07 2.49 0.22
C GLU A 167 -14.81 3.07 1.45
N VAL A 168 -14.27 2.83 2.65
CA VAL A 168 -14.90 3.31 3.91
C VAL A 168 -14.59 4.78 4.12
N ASP A 169 -15.64 5.57 4.35
CA ASP A 169 -15.53 7.00 4.67
C ASP A 169 -14.78 7.22 5.99
N PHE A 170 -13.93 8.23 6.01
CA PHE A 170 -13.17 8.67 7.18
C PHE A 170 -13.40 10.16 7.45
N GLY A 171 -13.70 10.49 8.71
CA GLY A 171 -13.90 11.86 9.18
C GLY A 171 -15.35 12.34 9.12
N LYS A 172 -15.57 13.59 9.55
CA LYS A 172 -16.88 14.27 9.48
C LYS A 172 -16.97 15.29 8.32
N GLY A 173 -15.83 15.64 7.73
CA GLY A 173 -15.72 16.56 6.59
C GLY A 173 -15.66 15.85 5.23
N LEU A 174 -14.93 16.44 4.25
CA LEU A 174 -14.70 15.91 2.90
C LEU A 174 -14.66 14.38 2.89
N THR A 175 -15.58 13.73 2.18
CA THR A 175 -15.68 12.28 2.06
C THR A 175 -14.32 11.73 1.58
N ARG A 176 -13.54 11.16 2.49
CA ARG A 176 -12.26 10.52 2.18
C ARG A 176 -12.42 9.03 2.39
N ARG A 177 -12.33 8.30 1.28
CA ARG A 177 -12.46 6.86 1.26
C ARG A 177 -11.09 6.23 1.41
N THR A 178 -10.98 5.33 2.38
CA THR A 178 -9.81 4.46 2.53
C THR A 178 -9.94 3.31 1.55
N ASP A 179 -8.86 2.99 0.83
CA ASP A 179 -8.88 1.88 -0.14
C ASP A 179 -9.29 0.56 0.53
N LEU A 180 -8.69 0.23 1.68
CA LEU A 180 -9.13 -0.88 2.52
C LEU A 180 -9.11 -0.53 4.02
N PHE A 181 -10.23 -0.77 4.69
CA PHE A 181 -10.35 -0.74 6.13
C PHE A 181 -10.34 -2.18 6.67
N CYS A 182 -9.28 -2.56 7.35
CA CYS A 182 -9.05 -3.91 7.86
C CYS A 182 -9.27 -3.98 9.37
N GLU A 183 -9.97 -5.03 9.81
CA GLU A 183 -10.08 -5.37 11.23
C GLU A 183 -9.04 -6.43 11.60
N THR A 184 -8.34 -6.20 12.70
CA THR A 184 -7.37 -7.15 13.27
C THR A 184 -7.72 -7.42 14.72
N LYS A 185 -7.10 -8.45 15.32
CA LYS A 185 -7.31 -8.76 16.75
C LYS A 185 -6.87 -7.63 17.69
N VAL A 186 -5.97 -6.76 17.25
CA VAL A 186 -5.35 -5.72 18.08
C VAL A 186 -5.81 -4.31 17.72
N GLY A 187 -6.68 -4.17 16.72
CA GLY A 187 -7.19 -2.87 16.30
C GLY A 187 -7.51 -2.81 14.80
N GLN A 188 -7.75 -1.59 14.34
CA GLN A 188 -8.15 -1.30 12.96
C GLN A 188 -6.97 -0.72 12.18
N VAL A 189 -6.79 -1.21 10.96
CA VAL A 189 -5.73 -0.74 10.05
C VAL A 189 -6.38 -0.22 8.78
N ARG A 190 -6.02 1.01 8.40
CA ARG A 190 -6.39 1.61 7.11
C ARG A 190 -5.24 1.42 6.14
N LEU A 191 -5.47 0.76 5.01
CA LEU A 191 -4.49 0.57 3.94
C LEU A 191 -4.78 1.53 2.79
N GLU A 192 -3.71 2.15 2.29
CA GLU A 192 -3.71 3.04 1.13
C GLU A 192 -2.77 2.42 0.09
N LEU A 193 -3.29 2.01 -1.05
CA LEU A 193 -2.59 1.24 -2.08
C LEU A 193 -2.05 2.21 -3.14
N MET A 194 -0.72 2.36 -3.17
CA MET A 194 -0.02 3.16 -4.16
C MET A 194 0.43 2.28 -5.33
N TRP A 195 -0.40 2.25 -6.38
CA TRP A 195 -0.11 1.55 -7.63
C TRP A 195 0.66 2.44 -8.60
N ARG A 196 1.87 2.04 -9.02
CA ARG A 196 2.66 2.79 -10.02
C ARG A 196 3.41 1.88 -10.98
N LYS A 197 3.52 2.28 -12.25
CA LYS A 197 4.41 1.61 -13.22
C LYS A 197 5.87 1.79 -12.82
N ASN A 198 6.25 3.04 -12.55
CA ASN A 198 7.56 3.43 -12.07
C ASN A 198 7.35 4.46 -10.96
N THR A 199 8.14 4.36 -9.90
CA THR A 199 8.20 5.43 -8.92
C THR A 199 9.62 5.64 -8.38
N GLY A 200 9.80 6.70 -7.62
CA GLY A 200 11.01 6.98 -6.87
C GLY A 200 10.69 7.53 -5.48
N ARG A 201 11.74 7.73 -4.68
CA ARG A 201 11.64 8.22 -3.30
C ARG A 201 10.77 9.48 -3.15
N ALA A 202 10.92 10.46 -4.04
CA ALA A 202 10.19 11.73 -3.97
C ALA A 202 8.67 11.58 -4.19
N GLU A 203 8.27 10.66 -5.07
CA GLU A 203 6.86 10.41 -5.37
C GLU A 203 6.18 9.61 -4.26
N ILE A 204 6.86 8.59 -3.72
CA ILE A 204 6.39 7.86 -2.54
C ILE A 204 6.19 8.84 -1.38
N ALA A 205 7.18 9.71 -1.15
CA ALA A 205 7.10 10.71 -0.09
C ALA A 205 5.91 11.66 -0.27
N ASN A 206 5.71 12.17 -1.49
CA ASN A 206 4.58 13.03 -1.80
C ASN A 206 3.24 12.32 -1.56
N TYR A 207 3.10 11.06 -1.99
CA TYR A 207 1.88 10.28 -1.79
C TYR A 207 1.55 10.12 -0.30
N VAL A 208 2.54 9.71 0.51
CA VAL A 208 2.37 9.49 1.96
C VAL A 208 2.00 10.78 2.66
N LEU A 209 2.72 11.87 2.40
CA LEU A 209 2.45 13.18 2.99
C LEU A 209 1.08 13.72 2.59
N THR A 210 0.67 13.51 1.34
CA THR A 210 -0.68 13.88 0.88
C THR A 210 -1.76 13.09 1.62
N LYS A 211 -1.59 11.79 1.82
CA LYS A 211 -2.54 10.96 2.60
C LYS A 211 -2.60 11.41 4.06
N LEU A 212 -1.46 11.66 4.70
CA LEU A 212 -1.41 12.22 6.06
C LEU A 212 -2.15 13.55 6.15
N TYR A 213 -1.85 14.50 5.27
CA TYR A 213 -2.52 15.79 5.21
C TYR A 213 -4.04 15.63 5.11
N ASN A 214 -4.50 14.81 4.16
CA ASN A 214 -5.91 14.57 3.92
C ASN A 214 -6.61 13.94 5.12
N TYR A 215 -5.95 13.00 5.80
CA TYR A 215 -6.46 12.40 7.03
C TYR A 215 -6.55 13.43 8.15
N GLY A 216 -5.52 14.28 8.31
CA GLY A 216 -5.50 15.35 9.32
C GLY A 216 -6.62 16.36 9.12
N LYS A 217 -6.91 16.72 7.86
CA LYS A 217 -8.07 17.55 7.50
C LYS A 217 -9.40 16.86 7.79
N ALA A 218 -9.51 15.57 7.46
CA ALA A 218 -10.76 14.81 7.65
C ALA A 218 -11.18 14.69 9.11
N ILE A 219 -10.22 14.68 10.04
CA ILE A 219 -10.46 14.69 11.48
C ILE A 219 -10.39 16.09 12.11
N GLU A 220 -10.37 17.15 11.29
CA GLU A 220 -10.33 18.56 11.73
C GLU A 220 -9.11 18.90 12.62
N PHE A 221 -8.03 18.11 12.51
CA PHE A 221 -6.79 18.35 13.24
C PHE A 221 -5.87 19.36 12.52
N LEU A 222 -5.96 19.36 11.19
CA LEU A 222 -5.37 20.37 10.31
C LEU A 222 -6.49 21.26 9.78
N GLU A 223 -6.24 22.56 9.77
CA GLU A 223 -7.14 23.59 9.19
C GLU A 223 -6.85 23.83 7.73
#